data_AF-A0A3R6AG60-F1
#
_entry.id   AF-A0A3R6AG60-F1
#
_cell.length_a   1.000
_cell.length_b   1.000
_cell.length_c   1.000
_cell.angle_alpha   90.00
_cell.angle_beta   90.00
_cell.angle_gamma   90.00
#
_symmetry.space_group_name_H-M   'P 1'
#
loop_
_entity.id
_entity.type
_entity.pdbx_description
1 polymer ?
#
loop_
_entity_poly.entity_id
_entity_poly.type
_entity_poly.pdbx_seq_one_letter_code
_entity_poly.pdbx_strand_id
1 'polypeptide(L)'
;MFFFNIPQHGDLHLDKILFSFENVPMIFVCRNNKNEYFLCQCVDVITGISWMITPVSTKLLIRMIKDEISMLTAFSESGHDIILADFNKKGLVFRKVPFCDIPLDELPDQNEKLENSNLYDYIVELESIQ
;
A
#
# COMPACT_ATOMS: atom_id res chain seq x y z
N MET A 1 15.21 -3.57 3.21
CA MET A 1 14.83 -2.69 2.09
C MET A 1 13.72 -3.41 1.34
N PHE A 2 12.49 -2.88 1.36
CA PHE A 2 11.40 -3.45 0.56
C PHE A 2 11.64 -3.07 -0.89
N PHE A 3 11.69 -4.07 -1.75
CA PHE A 3 11.95 -3.90 -3.17
C PHE A 3 11.00 -4.81 -3.93
N PHE A 4 10.11 -4.20 -4.69
CA PHE A 4 9.25 -4.92 -5.62
C PHE A 4 9.67 -4.52 -7.02
N ASN A 5 10.02 -5.49 -7.88
CA ASN A 5 10.05 -5.26 -9.31
C ASN A 5 8.67 -5.60 -9.85
N ILE A 6 7.80 -4.60 -9.89
CA ILE A 6 6.41 -4.78 -10.32
C ILE A 6 6.37 -4.74 -11.84
N PRO A 7 5.77 -5.75 -12.51
CA PRO A 7 5.55 -5.70 -13.95
C PRO A 7 4.85 -4.39 -14.35
N GLN A 8 5.36 -3.72 -15.39
CA GLN A 8 4.85 -2.45 -15.94
C GLN A 8 5.08 -1.18 -15.09
N HIS A 9 5.33 -1.31 -13.79
CA HIS A 9 5.63 -0.17 -12.90
C HIS A 9 7.12 -0.04 -12.55
N GLY A 10 7.91 -1.09 -12.81
CA GLY A 10 9.34 -1.13 -12.56
C GLY A 10 9.66 -1.34 -11.08
N ASP A 11 10.80 -0.81 -10.67
CA ASP A 11 11.28 -0.94 -9.30
C ASP A 11 10.53 0.00 -8.36
N LEU A 12 9.96 -0.57 -7.30
CA LEU A 12 9.38 0.15 -6.17
C LEU A 12 10.38 0.22 -5.03
N HIS A 13 10.63 1.43 -4.57
CA HIS A 13 11.49 1.75 -3.44
C HIS A 13 10.63 2.25 -2.28
N LEU A 14 10.93 1.78 -1.07
CA LEU A 14 10.28 2.27 0.14
C LEU A 14 10.42 3.78 0.25
N ASP A 15 9.28 4.47 0.37
CA ASP A 15 9.19 5.90 0.57
C ASP A 15 8.98 6.22 2.05
N LYS A 16 7.92 5.67 2.64
CA LYS A 16 7.56 5.90 4.03
C LYS A 16 6.90 4.67 4.64
N ILE A 17 7.29 4.32 5.86
CA ILE A 17 6.53 3.36 6.66
C ILE A 17 5.44 4.14 7.41
N LEU A 18 4.18 3.76 7.18
CA LEU A 18 3.01 4.39 7.80
C LEU A 18 2.62 3.68 9.09
N PHE A 19 2.78 2.36 9.16
CA PHE A 19 2.50 1.59 10.35
C PHE A 19 3.36 0.32 10.39
N SER A 20 3.87 -0.01 11.58
CA SER A 20 4.65 -1.23 11.83
C SER A 20 4.08 -1.98 13.02
N PHE A 21 4.06 -3.31 12.92
CA PHE A 21 3.74 -4.21 14.02
C PHE A 21 4.92 -5.16 14.25
N GLU A 22 5.43 -5.26 15.48
CA GLU A 22 6.61 -6.09 15.81
C GLU A 22 7.82 -5.87 14.88
N ASN A 23 8.07 -4.62 14.46
CA ASN A 23 9.10 -4.21 13.50
C ASN A 23 8.89 -4.69 12.05
N VAL A 24 7.73 -5.27 11.74
CA VAL A 24 7.29 -5.57 10.37
C VAL A 24 6.46 -4.39 9.87
N PRO A 25 6.80 -3.74 8.73
CA PRO A 25 5.97 -2.70 8.18
C PRO A 25 4.71 -3.32 7.59
N MET A 26 3.59 -3.00 8.22
CA MET A 26 2.28 -3.50 7.84
C MET A 26 1.65 -2.60 6.78
N ILE A 27 1.85 -1.28 6.88
CA ILE A 27 1.35 -0.31 5.92
C ILE A 27 2.50 0.63 5.58
N PHE A 28 2.78 0.79 4.29
CA PHE A 28 3.86 1.62 3.82
C PHE A 28 3.59 2.15 2.41
N VAL A 29 4.27 3.24 2.07
CA VAL A 29 4.24 3.85 0.75
C VAL A 29 5.54 3.52 0.04
N CYS A 30 5.44 3.19 -1.24
CA CYS A 30 6.58 3.07 -2.13
C CYS A 30 6.50 4.12 -3.23
N ARG A 31 7.66 4.43 -3.83
CA ARG A 31 7.77 5.19 -5.07
C ARG A 31 8.50 4.39 -6.13
N ASN A 32 8.10 4.57 -7.38
CA ASN A 32 8.89 4.08 -8.51
C ASN A 32 9.84 5.14 -9.06
N ASN A 33 10.65 4.76 -10.05
CA ASN A 33 11.59 5.65 -10.73
C ASN A 33 10.93 6.80 -11.52
N LYS A 34 9.59 6.80 -11.66
CA LYS A 34 8.80 7.88 -12.25
C LYS A 34 8.18 8.80 -11.19
N ASN A 35 8.51 8.61 -9.90
CA ASN A 35 7.90 9.28 -8.75
C ASN A 35 6.38 9.03 -8.60
N GLU A 36 5.86 7.93 -9.15
CA GLU A 36 4.50 7.48 -8.88
C GLU A 36 4.46 6.83 -7.49
N TYR A 37 3.44 7.15 -6.70
CA TYR A 37 3.24 6.60 -5.36
C TYR A 37 2.43 5.32 -5.40
N PHE A 38 2.77 4.39 -4.50
CA PHE A 38 2.10 3.11 -4.33
C PHE A 38 1.77 2.90 -2.87
N LEU A 39 0.51 2.59 -2.57
CA LEU A 39 0.08 2.14 -1.26
C LEU A 39 0.30 0.64 -1.15
N CYS A 40 1.00 0.21 -0.12
CA CYS A 40 1.31 -1.18 0.15
C CYS A 40 0.77 -1.58 1.53
N GLN A 41 0.03 -2.68 1.60
CA GLN A 41 -0.44 -3.28 2.83
C GLN A 41 -0.03 -4.76 2.89
N CYS A 42 0.55 -5.16 3.99
CA CYS A 42 0.79 -6.57 4.32
C CYS A 42 -0.53 -7.22 4.74
N VAL A 43 -0.94 -8.31 4.08
CA VAL A 43 -2.24 -8.98 4.29
C VAL A 43 -2.13 -10.36 4.93
N ASP A 44 -1.00 -11.05 4.80
CA ASP A 44 -0.72 -12.29 5.53
C ASP A 44 0.73 -12.26 6.01
N VAL A 45 0.94 -12.70 7.25
CA VAL A 45 2.25 -12.89 7.90
C VAL A 45 2.41 -14.30 8.48
N ILE A 46 1.34 -15.11 8.45
CA ILE A 46 1.22 -16.41 9.13
C ILE A 46 1.64 -17.55 8.20
N THR A 47 1.19 -17.56 6.94
CA THR A 47 1.49 -18.66 5.99
C THR A 47 2.54 -18.30 4.94
N GLY A 48 2.77 -17.01 4.76
CA GLY A 48 3.72 -16.35 3.87
C GLY A 48 3.64 -14.84 4.10
N ILE A 49 4.50 -14.05 3.45
CA ILE A 49 4.33 -12.60 3.45
C ILE A 49 3.69 -12.21 2.11
N SER A 50 2.47 -11.67 2.20
CA SER A 50 1.68 -11.24 1.05
C SER A 50 1.34 -9.76 1.16
N TRP A 51 1.36 -9.04 0.04
CA TRP A 51 1.04 -7.62 0.00
C TRP A 51 -0.04 -7.29 -1.03
N MET A 52 -0.99 -6.44 -0.63
CA MET A 52 -1.82 -5.66 -1.54
C MET A 52 -1.11 -4.36 -1.90
N ILE A 53 -0.97 -4.11 -3.20
CA ILE A 53 -0.26 -2.95 -3.73
C ILE A 53 -1.13 -2.28 -4.78
N THR A 54 -1.30 -0.96 -4.71
CA THR A 54 -1.97 -0.18 -5.75
C THR A 54 -1.27 1.16 -5.98
N PRO A 55 -1.16 1.66 -7.23
CA PRO A 55 -0.84 3.07 -7.45
C PRO A 55 -1.84 3.97 -6.72
N VAL A 56 -1.37 5.08 -6.17
CA VAL A 56 -2.21 5.96 -5.35
C VAL A 56 -1.84 7.42 -5.57
N SER A 57 -2.83 8.30 -5.58
CA SER A 57 -2.57 9.75 -5.64
C SER A 57 -2.16 10.28 -4.26
N THR A 58 -1.36 11.36 -4.24
CA THR A 58 -1.00 12.05 -2.99
C THR A 58 -2.24 12.55 -2.24
N LYS A 59 -3.26 13.03 -2.97
CA LYS A 59 -4.55 13.43 -2.38
C LYS A 59 -5.22 12.28 -1.63
N LEU A 60 -5.26 11.09 -2.23
CA LEU A 60 -5.89 9.93 -1.60
C LEU A 60 -5.06 9.42 -0.41
N LEU A 61 -3.73 9.41 -0.52
CA LEU A 61 -2.82 9.12 0.59
C LEU A 61 -3.03 10.06 1.78
N ILE A 62 -3.09 11.38 1.53
CA ILE A 62 -3.28 12.37 2.59
C ILE A 62 -4.61 12.15 3.32
N ARG A 63 -5.70 11.92 2.58
CA ARG A 63 -7.03 11.62 3.18
C ARG A 63 -6.98 10.37 4.06
N MET A 64 -6.30 9.32 3.60
CA MET A 64 -6.13 8.08 4.36
C MET A 64 -5.27 8.30 5.62
N ILE A 65 -4.15 9.03 5.51
CA ILE A 65 -3.25 9.33 6.63
C ILE A 65 -3.93 10.24 7.67
N LYS A 66 -4.78 11.17 7.23
CA LYS A 66 -5.60 12.03 8.09
C LYS A 66 -6.83 11.31 8.65
N ASP A 67 -6.96 9.99 8.44
CA ASP A 67 -8.08 9.19 8.92
C ASP A 67 -9.46 9.68 8.39
N GLU A 68 -9.48 10.38 7.26
CA GLU A 68 -10.70 10.87 6.59
C GLU A 68 -11.40 9.75 5.80
N ILE A 69 -10.63 8.76 5.34
CA ILE A 69 -11.11 7.55 4.68
C ILE A 69 -10.45 6.31 5.28
N SER A 70 -11.09 5.15 5.17
CA SER A 70 -10.50 3.88 5.58
C SER A 70 -9.42 3.39 4.60
N MET A 71 -8.61 2.45 5.06
CA MET A 71 -7.64 1.73 4.23
C MET A 71 -8.31 1.10 3.01
N LEU A 72 -9.43 0.41 3.23
CA LEU A 72 -10.21 -0.21 2.16
C LEU A 72 -10.68 0.81 1.12
N THR A 73 -11.15 1.98 1.58
CA THR A 73 -11.60 3.06 0.70
C THR A 73 -10.44 3.59 -0.14
N ALA A 74 -9.23 3.71 0.41
CA ALA A 74 -8.05 4.13 -0.35
C ALA A 74 -7.68 3.14 -1.46
N PHE A 75 -7.80 1.82 -1.22
CA PHE A 75 -7.60 0.81 -2.27
C PHE A 75 -8.69 0.88 -3.35
N SER A 76 -9.96 0.99 -2.95
CA SER A 76 -11.10 1.08 -3.87
C SER A 76 -11.06 2.34 -4.75
N GLU A 77 -10.87 3.52 -4.14
CA GLU A 77 -10.84 4.81 -4.83
C GLU A 77 -9.54 5.05 -5.62
N SER A 78 -8.54 4.16 -5.50
CA SER A 78 -7.33 4.24 -6.33
C SER A 78 -7.67 4.12 -7.82
N GLY A 79 -8.74 3.42 -8.18
CA GLY A 79 -9.19 3.23 -9.56
C GLY A 79 -8.27 2.34 -10.40
N HIS A 80 -7.34 1.64 -9.77
CA HIS A 80 -6.42 0.71 -10.41
C HIS A 80 -6.71 -0.73 -9.99
N ASP A 81 -6.30 -1.69 -10.82
CA ASP A 81 -6.26 -3.08 -10.39
C ASP A 81 -5.25 -3.23 -9.24
N ILE A 82 -5.55 -4.11 -8.30
CA ILE A 82 -4.67 -4.41 -7.19
C ILE A 82 -3.63 -5.41 -7.63
N ILE A 83 -2.39 -5.13 -7.27
CA ILE A 83 -1.28 -6.05 -7.42
C ILE A 83 -1.12 -6.79 -6.10
N LEU A 84 -1.31 -8.10 -6.15
CA LEU A 84 -1.06 -8.99 -5.01
C LEU A 84 0.30 -9.63 -5.23
N ALA A 85 1.19 -9.39 -4.27
CA ALA A 85 2.55 -9.89 -4.27
C ALA A 85 2.69 -10.95 -3.18
N ASP A 86 3.02 -12.18 -3.57
CA ASP A 86 3.15 -13.32 -2.65
C ASP A 86 4.61 -13.78 -2.60
N PHE A 87 5.22 -13.75 -1.42
CA PHE A 87 6.55 -14.34 -1.23
C PHE A 87 6.44 -15.83 -0.90
N ASN A 88 6.79 -16.69 -1.86
CA ASN A 88 6.76 -18.14 -1.69
C ASN A 88 8.17 -18.76 -1.88
N LYS A 89 8.25 -20.10 -1.83
CA LYS A 89 9.53 -20.84 -1.95
C LYS A 89 10.30 -20.58 -3.26
N LYS A 90 9.65 -20.07 -4.31
CA LYS A 90 10.25 -19.74 -5.61
C LYS A 90 10.62 -18.26 -5.72
N GLY A 91 10.39 -17.47 -4.67
CA GLY A 91 10.56 -16.03 -4.66
C GLY A 91 9.21 -15.29 -4.73
N LEU A 92 9.28 -14.04 -5.17
CA LEU A 92 8.14 -13.14 -5.24
C LEU A 92 7.33 -13.38 -6.51
N VAL A 93 6.04 -13.65 -6.36
CA VAL A 93 5.09 -13.85 -7.45
C VAL A 93 4.05 -12.74 -7.41
N PHE A 94 3.64 -12.24 -8.58
CA PHE A 94 2.68 -11.15 -8.71
C PHE A 94 1.44 -11.62 -9.46
N ARG A 95 0.27 -11.24 -8.95
CA ARG A 95 -1.02 -11.32 -9.66
C ARG A 95 -1.66 -9.95 -9.68
N LYS A 96 -2.26 -9.57 -10.80
CA LYS A 96 -3.04 -8.33 -10.95
C LYS A 96 -4.50 -8.70 -11.01
N VAL A 97 -5.33 -8.11 -10.15
CA VAL A 97 -6.76 -8.41 -10.04
C VAL A 97 -7.56 -7.11 -9.90
N PRO A 98 -8.70 -6.97 -10.59
CA PRO A 98 -9.63 -5.88 -10.34
C PRO A 98 -10.04 -5.85 -8.86
N PHE A 99 -10.15 -4.67 -8.26
CA PHE A 99 -10.51 -4.54 -6.84
C PHE A 99 -11.83 -5.26 -6.49
N CYS A 100 -12.82 -5.21 -7.38
CA CYS A 100 -14.12 -5.86 -7.20
C CYS A 100 -14.07 -7.40 -7.20
N ASP A 101 -12.97 -7.99 -7.68
CA ASP A 101 -12.80 -9.44 -7.80
C ASP A 101 -12.04 -10.02 -6.59
N ILE A 102 -11.59 -9.17 -5.65
CA ILE A 102 -10.90 -9.61 -4.43
C ILE A 102 -11.94 -10.14 -3.43
N PRO A 103 -11.75 -11.35 -2.89
CA PRO A 103 -12.60 -11.89 -1.84
C PRO A 103 -12.69 -10.96 -0.63
N LEU A 104 -13.89 -10.79 -0.06
CA LEU A 104 -14.13 -9.88 1.07
C LEU A 104 -13.29 -10.23 2.31
N ASP A 105 -12.95 -11.49 2.50
CA ASP A 105 -12.11 -12.01 3.59
C ASP A 105 -10.62 -11.80 3.37
N GLU A 106 -10.19 -11.41 2.16
CA GLU A 106 -8.82 -10.95 1.85
C GLU A 106 -8.68 -9.42 1.99
N LEU A 107 -9.79 -8.69 2.14
CA LEU A 107 -9.80 -7.23 2.18
C LEU A 107 -9.61 -6.69 3.61
N PRO A 108 -9.03 -5.48 3.76
CA PRO A 108 -8.99 -4.78 5.04
C PRO A 108 -10.40 -4.54 5.59
N ASP A 109 -10.52 -4.38 6.92
CA ASP A 109 -11.81 -4.04 7.51
C ASP A 109 -12.31 -2.70 6.95
N GLN A 110 -13.60 -2.64 6.61
CA GLN A 110 -14.19 -1.49 5.95
C GLN A 110 -14.03 -0.18 6.73
N ASN A 111 -13.94 -0.25 8.07
CA ASN A 111 -13.79 0.88 8.96
C ASN A 111 -12.36 1.04 9.51
N GLU A 112 -11.42 0.18 9.11
CA GLU A 112 -10.03 0.25 9.55
C GLU A 112 -9.37 1.53 9.03
N LYS A 113 -8.97 2.38 9.97
CA LYS A 113 -8.22 3.60 9.72
C LYS A 113 -6.75 3.39 10.08
N LEU A 114 -5.89 4.32 9.66
CA LEU A 114 -4.46 4.18 9.90
C LEU A 114 -4.10 4.46 11.37
N GLU A 115 -4.80 5.42 12.00
CA GLU A 115 -4.66 5.78 13.41
C GLU A 115 -3.22 6.12 13.83
N ASN A 116 -2.43 6.73 12.94
CA ASN A 116 -1.06 7.15 13.21
C ASN A 116 -0.90 8.69 13.20
N SER A 117 -0.82 9.27 14.40
CA SER A 117 -0.67 10.71 14.60
C SER A 117 0.73 11.28 14.29
N ASN A 118 1.74 10.43 14.07
CA ASN A 118 3.14 10.85 13.89
C ASN A 118 3.54 11.03 12.41
N LEU A 119 2.58 11.35 11.54
CA LEU A 119 2.77 11.45 10.09
C LEU A 119 2.65 12.89 9.55
N TYR A 120 2.61 13.89 10.44
CA TYR A 120 2.46 15.30 10.05
C TYR A 120 3.54 15.77 9.06
N ASP A 121 4.82 15.48 9.34
CA ASP A 121 5.91 15.90 8.45
C ASP A 121 5.77 15.27 7.06
N TYR A 122 5.30 14.03 6.99
CA TYR A 122 5.08 13.35 5.71
C TYR A 122 3.89 13.93 4.95
N ILE A 123 2.83 14.35 5.64
CA ILE A 123 1.72 15.09 5.02
C ILE A 123 2.25 16.40 4.40
N VAL A 124 3.07 17.16 5.14
CA VAL A 124 3.66 18.42 4.64
C VAL A 124 4.53 18.17 3.40
N GLU A 125 5.33 17.10 3.41
CA GLU A 125 6.11 16.68 2.24
C GLU A 125 5.21 16.38 1.03
N LEU A 126 4.14 15.59 1.21
CA LEU A 126 3.21 15.23 0.13
C LEU A 126 2.45 16.45 -0.43
N GLU A 127 2.11 17.42 0.42
CA GLU A 127 1.43 18.66 0.02
C GLU A 127 2.38 19.61 -0.77
N SER A 128 3.69 19.54 -0.52
CA SER A 128 4.68 20.39 -1.21
C SER A 128 4.96 19.99 -2.67
N ILE A 129 4.51 18.82 -3.08
CA ILE A 129 4.75 18.22 -4.41
C ILE A 129 3.57 18.50 -5.38
N GLN A 130 2.48 19.10 -4.89
CA GLN A 130 1.30 19.50 -5.67
C GLN A 130 1.54 20.79 -6.47
#